data_AF-A0A0A2J9F3-F1
#
_entry.id   AF-A0A0A2J9F3-F1
#
_cell.length_a   1.000
_cell.length_b   1.000
_cell.length_c   1.000
_cell.angle_alpha   90.00
_cell.angle_beta   90.00
_cell.angle_gamma   90.00
#
_symmetry.space_group_name_H-M   'P 1'
#
loop_
_entity.id
_entity.type
_entity.pdbx_description
1 polymer ?
#
loop_
_entity_poly.entity_id
_entity_poly.type
_entity_poly.pdbx_seq_one_letter_code
_entity_poly.pdbx_strand_id
1 'polypeptide(L)'
;MLAADDTFSGASFYELDPLAPDDLPETVEKDLSFLLRHSNFHTLSHLDIPSPLRSEFLILNPGEPLSTSLGTLEKLLGEGRFLIAAHFSASILTSSLISPTDIKIIFSLFYTRLACLDLSGNTVLAAQESKALEDLSSAFYYVDLKPESAAVDNDKDSEHEHEHEQDPRHIVPWPLRVLAVRLQSIGFGDSRRSIGGLYEIGLEVRQEIMRSEANEDERELWKQRLADLGVRSVNALIEMGDFDAARRSLDNLRVPGPESDITKLRKALLLLRIGDLDAASEVFGDVNETKEAALLKPLISMSDGRFADAVAEWRTLGEDKTRTDGALVAQNLAVCLLYSGQLDEVFDPYTIRLFGGCFGPID
;
A
#
# COMPACT_ATOMS: atom_id res chain seq x y z
N MET A 1 22.27 15.83 2.80
CA MET A 1 23.26 14.77 2.53
C MET A 1 23.31 13.89 3.78
N LEU A 2 22.31 13.02 3.91
CA LEU A 2 22.28 11.94 4.90
C LEU A 2 22.80 10.72 4.16
N ALA A 3 23.84 10.07 4.69
CA ALA A 3 24.34 8.81 4.17
C ALA A 3 23.22 7.77 4.32
N ALA A 4 22.74 7.22 3.21
CA ALA A 4 21.95 6.00 3.23
C ALA A 4 22.92 4.86 3.57
N ASP A 5 22.77 4.28 4.76
CA ASP A 5 23.33 2.96 5.04
C ASP A 5 22.58 1.97 4.15
N ASP A 6 23.08 1.73 2.93
CA ASP A 6 22.56 0.77 1.94
C ASP A 6 22.86 -0.68 2.37
N THR A 7 22.51 -1.06 3.60
CA THR A 7 22.52 -2.46 4.04
C THR A 7 21.17 -3.09 3.77
N PHE A 8 20.92 -3.42 2.50
CA PHE A 8 19.80 -4.28 2.10
C PHE A 8 20.02 -5.70 2.66
N SER A 9 19.38 -5.99 3.78
CA SER A 9 19.55 -7.25 4.53
C SER A 9 18.32 -8.16 4.43
N GLY A 10 17.19 -7.63 3.96
CA GLY A 10 15.90 -8.31 3.98
C GLY A 10 15.20 -8.29 5.34
N ALA A 11 15.73 -7.58 6.35
CA ALA A 11 15.13 -7.49 7.68
C ALA A 11 13.71 -6.89 7.65
N SER A 12 13.46 -5.95 6.73
CA SER A 12 12.14 -5.31 6.57
C SER A 12 11.00 -6.29 6.27
N PHE A 13 11.28 -7.49 5.75
CA PHE A 13 10.27 -8.52 5.50
C PHE A 13 9.77 -9.19 6.79
N TYR A 14 10.47 -9.05 7.91
CA TYR A 14 10.03 -9.53 9.22
C TYR A 14 9.24 -8.47 10.00
N GLU A 15 9.26 -7.22 9.54
CA GLU A 15 8.76 -6.04 10.26
C GLU A 15 7.60 -5.35 9.51
N LEU A 16 6.89 -6.07 8.62
CA LEU A 16 5.82 -5.50 7.79
C LEU A 16 4.70 -4.85 8.61
N ASP A 17 4.39 -5.42 9.78
CA ASP A 17 3.41 -4.87 10.71
C ASP A 17 3.95 -4.91 12.14
N PRO A 18 4.19 -3.75 12.78
CA PRO A 18 4.73 -3.69 14.14
C PRO A 18 3.78 -4.21 15.22
N LEU A 19 2.48 -4.42 14.90
CA LEU A 19 1.49 -5.01 15.80
C LEU A 19 1.17 -6.47 15.45
N ALA A 20 1.84 -7.05 14.44
CA ALA A 20 1.69 -8.47 14.16
C ALA A 20 2.19 -9.29 15.37
N PRO A 21 1.53 -10.42 15.70
CA PRO A 21 1.98 -11.27 16.79
C PRO A 21 3.39 -11.77 16.50
N ASP A 22 4.35 -11.41 17.35
CA ASP A 22 5.77 -11.64 17.08
C ASP A 22 6.17 -13.12 17.18
N ASP A 23 5.58 -13.82 18.14
CA ASP A 23 5.77 -15.24 18.40
C ASP A 23 4.39 -15.87 18.61
N LEU A 24 3.89 -16.54 17.58
CA LEU A 24 2.76 -17.45 17.76
C LEU A 24 3.22 -18.62 18.64
N PRO A 25 2.41 -19.10 19.59
CA PRO A 25 2.76 -20.28 20.37
C PRO A 25 3.12 -21.44 19.43
N GLU A 26 4.17 -22.22 19.73
CA GLU A 26 4.57 -23.41 18.95
C GLU A 26 3.40 -24.41 18.76
N THR A 27 2.38 -24.34 19.62
CA THR A 27 1.16 -25.16 19.55
C THR A 27 0.16 -24.71 18.47
N VAL A 28 0.38 -23.55 17.83
CA VAL A 28 -0.50 -22.96 16.80
C VAL A 28 0.25 -22.76 15.50
N GLU A 29 0.86 -23.84 14.97
CA GLU A 29 1.42 -23.83 13.62
C GLU A 29 0.28 -23.80 12.59
N LYS A 30 0.18 -22.70 11.83
CA LYS A 30 -0.74 -22.59 10.69
C LYS A 30 0.01 -22.92 9.40
N ASP A 31 -0.47 -23.92 8.67
CA ASP A 31 0.10 -24.31 7.38
C ASP A 31 -0.42 -23.39 6.25
N LEU A 32 0.48 -22.59 5.67
CA LEU A 32 0.20 -21.70 4.53
C LEU A 32 0.64 -22.31 3.19
N SER A 33 0.85 -23.63 3.10
CA SER A 33 1.21 -24.32 1.84
C SER A 33 0.29 -23.99 0.66
N PHE A 34 -0.97 -23.64 0.94
CA PHE A 34 -1.92 -23.24 -0.11
C PHE A 34 -1.52 -21.94 -0.81
N LEU A 35 -0.79 -21.03 -0.16
CA LEU A 35 -0.28 -19.78 -0.73
C LEU A 35 0.99 -19.96 -1.56
N LEU A 36 1.76 -21.03 -1.32
CA LEU A 36 3.05 -21.29 -1.96
C LEU A 36 2.94 -22.01 -3.32
N ARG A 37 1.72 -22.26 -3.79
CA ARG A 37 1.48 -23.01 -5.04
C ARG A 37 1.78 -22.13 -6.25
N HIS A 38 2.52 -22.67 -7.21
CA HIS A 38 2.77 -22.00 -8.50
C HIS A 38 1.47 -21.57 -9.21
N SER A 39 0.37 -22.30 -9.04
CA SER A 39 -0.93 -21.97 -9.63
C SER A 39 -1.52 -20.64 -9.16
N ASN A 40 -1.03 -20.10 -8.04
CA ASN A 40 -1.52 -18.83 -7.50
C ASN A 40 -0.91 -17.61 -8.20
N PHE A 41 0.18 -17.78 -8.94
CA PHE A 41 0.97 -16.67 -9.47
C PHE A 41 0.96 -16.67 -11.00
N HIS A 42 0.54 -15.55 -11.59
CA HIS A 42 0.50 -15.36 -13.03
C HIS A 42 1.89 -15.02 -13.57
N THR A 43 2.21 -15.60 -14.72
CA THR A 43 3.44 -15.28 -15.47
C THR A 43 3.40 -13.82 -15.92
N LEU A 44 4.50 -13.10 -15.66
CA LEU A 44 4.66 -11.72 -16.08
C LEU A 44 5.36 -11.62 -17.44
N SER A 45 5.01 -10.58 -18.19
CA SER A 45 5.52 -10.33 -19.53
C SER A 45 6.03 -8.90 -19.66
N HIS A 46 7.04 -8.71 -20.50
CA HIS A 46 7.58 -7.41 -20.89
C HIS A 46 7.14 -6.97 -22.29
N LEU A 47 6.20 -7.68 -22.92
CA LEU A 47 5.78 -7.39 -24.29
C LEU A 47 5.24 -5.96 -24.43
N ASP A 48 4.45 -5.51 -23.47
CA ASP A 48 3.84 -4.18 -23.45
C ASP A 48 4.82 -3.06 -23.06
N ILE A 49 6.01 -3.42 -22.57
CA ILE A 49 7.06 -2.46 -22.22
C ILE A 49 7.92 -2.17 -23.46
N PRO A 50 8.16 -0.90 -23.82
CA PRO A 50 9.07 -0.55 -24.91
C PRO A 50 10.47 -1.14 -24.71
N SER A 51 11.10 -1.63 -25.79
CA SER A 51 12.37 -2.36 -25.72
C SER A 51 13.48 -1.67 -24.91
N PRO A 52 13.69 -0.34 -24.99
CA PRO A 52 14.72 0.35 -24.21
C PRO A 52 14.48 0.34 -22.70
N LEU A 53 13.23 0.10 -22.28
CA LEU A 53 12.81 0.10 -20.87
C LEU A 53 12.66 -1.32 -20.30
N ARG A 54 12.89 -2.36 -21.12
CA ARG A 54 12.83 -3.75 -20.66
C ARG A 54 14.06 -4.07 -19.83
N SER A 55 13.83 -4.70 -18.69
CA SER A 55 14.87 -5.29 -17.85
C SER A 55 14.75 -6.81 -17.86
N GLU A 56 15.79 -7.54 -17.50
CA GLU A 56 15.71 -9.00 -17.36
C GLU A 56 15.06 -9.38 -16.02
N PHE A 57 14.25 -10.45 -16.03
CA PHE A 57 13.74 -11.03 -14.80
C PHE A 57 14.84 -11.78 -14.07
N LEU A 58 14.91 -11.59 -12.75
CA LEU A 58 15.86 -12.30 -11.91
C LEU A 58 15.43 -13.77 -11.73
N ILE A 59 16.42 -14.65 -11.74
CA ILE A 59 16.27 -16.08 -11.46
C ILE A 59 16.93 -16.35 -10.11
N LEU A 60 16.25 -17.14 -9.26
CA LEU A 60 16.84 -17.56 -8.00
C LEU A 60 18.02 -18.49 -8.22
N ASN A 61 19.14 -18.22 -7.55
CA ASN A 61 20.31 -19.06 -7.63
C ASN A 61 20.16 -20.27 -6.70
N PRO A 62 20.36 -21.50 -7.20
CA PRO A 62 20.35 -22.68 -6.34
C PRO A 62 21.42 -22.60 -5.25
N GLY A 63 21.01 -22.74 -3.99
CA GLY A 63 21.93 -22.75 -2.83
C GLY A 63 22.22 -21.38 -2.21
N GLU A 64 21.63 -20.30 -2.74
CA GLU A 64 21.69 -18.98 -2.10
C GLU A 64 20.78 -18.93 -0.87
N PRO A 65 21.22 -18.32 0.26
CA PRO A 65 20.37 -18.22 1.45
C PRO A 65 19.22 -17.23 1.22
N LEU A 66 18.10 -17.47 1.90
CA LEU A 66 16.89 -16.63 1.81
C LEU A 66 17.18 -15.14 2.08
N SER A 67 18.06 -14.83 3.03
CA SER A 67 18.42 -13.44 3.37
C SER A 67 19.03 -12.66 2.20
N THR A 68 19.84 -13.30 1.35
CA THR A 68 20.42 -12.63 0.17
C THR A 68 19.35 -12.36 -0.90
N SER A 69 18.41 -13.29 -1.07
CA SER A 69 17.25 -13.08 -1.95
C SER A 69 16.34 -11.96 -1.41
N LEU A 70 16.07 -11.93 -0.11
CA LEU A 70 15.28 -10.85 0.51
C LEU A 70 15.98 -9.49 0.42
N GLY A 71 17.30 -9.41 0.65
CA GLY A 71 18.07 -8.17 0.46
C GLY A 71 18.07 -7.70 -1.00
N THR A 72 18.16 -8.63 -1.96
CA THR A 72 18.01 -8.29 -3.38
C THR A 72 16.62 -7.74 -3.69
N LEU A 73 15.57 -8.33 -3.12
CA LEU A 73 14.20 -7.84 -3.27
C LEU A 73 14.03 -6.45 -2.65
N GLU A 74 14.60 -6.21 -1.47
CA GLU A 74 14.60 -4.91 -0.80
C GLU A 74 15.25 -3.81 -1.66
N LYS A 75 16.40 -4.14 -2.27
CA LYS A 75 17.07 -3.27 -3.24
C LYS A 75 16.18 -2.94 -4.44
N LEU A 76 15.50 -3.94 -5.03
CA LEU A 76 14.58 -3.70 -6.14
C LEU A 76 13.44 -2.75 -5.78
N LEU A 77 12.90 -2.87 -4.56
CA LEU A 77 11.86 -1.97 -4.06
C LEU A 77 12.39 -0.55 -3.88
N GLY A 78 13.59 -0.40 -3.30
CA GLY A 78 14.26 0.90 -3.16
C GLY A 78 14.56 1.57 -4.50
N GLU A 79 14.88 0.79 -5.54
CA GLU A 79 15.11 1.26 -6.90
C GLU A 79 13.81 1.47 -7.71
N GLY A 80 12.63 1.19 -7.15
CA GLY A 80 11.35 1.32 -7.84
C GLY A 80 11.11 0.31 -8.96
N ARG A 81 11.86 -0.80 -9.00
CA ARG A 81 11.74 -1.86 -10.03
C ARG A 81 10.62 -2.84 -9.71
N PHE A 82 9.38 -2.33 -9.59
CA PHE A 82 8.24 -3.07 -9.06
C PHE A 82 7.88 -4.32 -9.88
N LEU A 83 7.90 -4.27 -11.21
CA LEU A 83 7.54 -5.45 -12.01
C LEU A 83 8.52 -6.62 -11.80
N ILE A 84 9.80 -6.32 -11.68
CA ILE A 84 10.85 -7.32 -11.42
C ILE A 84 10.75 -7.83 -9.98
N ALA A 85 10.53 -6.93 -9.02
CA ALA A 85 10.28 -7.29 -7.63
C ALA A 85 9.08 -8.24 -7.51
N ALA A 86 7.98 -7.93 -8.20
CA ALA A 86 6.79 -8.79 -8.24
C ALA A 86 7.11 -10.19 -8.77
N HIS A 87 7.89 -10.31 -9.85
CA HIS A 87 8.31 -11.60 -10.38
C HIS A 87 9.19 -12.37 -9.38
N PHE A 88 10.14 -11.66 -8.76
CA PHE A 88 11.09 -12.26 -7.83
C PHE A 88 10.42 -12.72 -6.53
N SER A 89 9.46 -11.96 -5.98
CA SER A 89 8.65 -12.38 -4.83
C SER A 89 7.90 -13.69 -5.10
N ALA A 90 7.29 -13.85 -6.28
CA ALA A 90 6.61 -15.09 -6.67
C ALA A 90 7.60 -16.27 -6.82
N SER A 91 8.80 -16.00 -7.33
CA SER A 91 9.87 -17.01 -7.43
C SER A 91 10.28 -17.49 -6.04
N ILE A 92 10.44 -16.56 -5.08
CA ILE A 92 10.79 -16.90 -3.68
C ILE A 92 9.65 -17.69 -3.03
N LEU A 93 8.39 -17.23 -3.15
CA LEU A 93 7.19 -17.88 -2.58
C LEU A 93 6.97 -19.31 -3.06
N THR A 94 7.40 -19.64 -4.28
CA THR A 94 7.21 -20.96 -4.88
C THR A 94 8.46 -21.83 -4.80
N SER A 95 9.53 -21.32 -4.20
CA SER A 95 10.78 -22.05 -3.99
C SER A 95 10.73 -22.90 -2.71
N SER A 96 11.69 -23.80 -2.56
CA SER A 96 11.90 -24.56 -1.32
C SER A 96 12.65 -23.77 -0.24
N LEU A 97 12.88 -22.46 -0.41
CA LEU A 97 13.63 -21.63 0.54
C LEU A 97 12.81 -21.24 1.78
N ILE A 98 11.48 -21.38 1.73
CA ILE A 98 10.56 -20.95 2.78
C ILE A 98 9.81 -22.15 3.34
N SER A 99 9.71 -22.20 4.68
CA SER A 99 8.84 -23.17 5.36
C SER A 99 7.37 -22.76 5.19
N PRO A 100 6.43 -23.69 4.93
CA PRO A 100 5.00 -23.37 4.90
C PRO A 100 4.43 -22.77 6.19
N THR A 101 5.15 -22.87 7.29
CA THR A 101 4.81 -22.31 8.60
C THR A 101 5.45 -20.94 8.89
N ASP A 102 6.26 -20.41 7.97
CA ASP A 102 6.89 -19.08 8.10
C ASP A 102 5.90 -17.96 7.74
N ILE A 103 4.93 -17.76 8.64
CA ILE A 103 3.77 -16.89 8.44
C ILE A 103 4.19 -15.44 8.10
N LYS A 104 5.19 -14.91 8.81
CA LYS A 104 5.68 -13.53 8.62
C LYS A 104 6.24 -13.35 7.22
N ILE A 105 7.18 -14.21 6.80
CA ILE A 105 7.81 -14.08 5.49
C ILE A 105 6.82 -14.35 4.36
N ILE A 106 5.95 -15.35 4.51
CA ILE A 106 4.95 -15.67 3.48
C ILE A 106 4.03 -14.49 3.24
N PHE A 107 3.45 -13.90 4.29
CA PHE A 107 2.57 -12.75 4.13
C PHE A 107 3.31 -11.50 3.66
N SER A 108 4.53 -11.27 4.12
CA SER A 108 5.33 -10.13 3.64
C SER A 108 5.64 -10.23 2.16
N LEU A 109 6.09 -11.39 1.67
CA LEU A 109 6.34 -11.61 0.25
C LEU A 109 5.05 -11.56 -0.57
N PHE A 110 3.95 -12.09 -0.06
CA PHE A 110 2.64 -12.04 -0.74
C PHE A 110 2.13 -10.60 -0.84
N TYR A 111 2.25 -9.81 0.22
CA TYR A 111 1.99 -8.37 0.19
C TYR A 111 2.87 -7.66 -0.84
N THR A 112 4.18 -7.88 -0.81
CA THR A 112 5.11 -7.28 -1.76
C THR A 112 4.75 -7.62 -3.20
N ARG A 113 4.42 -8.90 -3.47
CA ARG A 113 3.96 -9.37 -4.78
C ARG A 113 2.73 -8.57 -5.25
N LEU A 114 1.67 -8.54 -4.43
CA LEU A 114 0.42 -7.87 -4.77
C LEU A 114 0.59 -6.35 -4.93
N ALA A 115 1.31 -5.71 -4.02
CA ALA A 115 1.57 -4.27 -4.07
C ALA A 115 2.39 -3.89 -5.30
N CYS A 116 3.43 -4.67 -5.65
CA CYS A 116 4.25 -4.42 -6.83
C CYS A 116 3.48 -4.65 -8.14
N LEU A 117 2.56 -5.63 -8.18
CA LEU A 117 1.65 -5.78 -9.31
C LEU A 117 0.76 -4.55 -9.47
N ASP A 118 0.18 -4.04 -8.38
CA ASP A 118 -0.66 -2.85 -8.42
C ASP A 118 0.13 -1.60 -8.88
N LEU A 119 1.33 -1.38 -8.32
CA LEU A 119 2.22 -0.28 -8.67
C LEU A 119 2.77 -0.35 -10.11
N SER A 120 2.82 -1.53 -10.71
CA SER A 120 3.23 -1.73 -12.10
C SER A 120 2.06 -1.73 -13.09
N GLY A 121 0.84 -1.40 -12.64
CA GLY A 121 -0.36 -1.35 -13.48
C GLY A 121 -1.00 -2.71 -13.77
N ASN A 122 -0.53 -3.78 -13.10
CA ASN A 122 -1.05 -5.14 -13.22
C ASN A 122 -2.14 -5.45 -12.16
N THR A 123 -2.98 -4.46 -11.83
CA THR A 123 -4.01 -4.56 -10.78
C THR A 123 -4.97 -5.72 -10.98
N VAL A 124 -5.31 -6.08 -12.23
CA VAL A 124 -6.18 -7.22 -12.53
C VAL A 124 -5.53 -8.53 -12.11
N LEU A 125 -4.23 -8.71 -12.36
CA LEU A 125 -3.49 -9.87 -11.90
C LEU A 125 -3.43 -9.89 -10.37
N ALA A 126 -3.11 -8.75 -9.74
CA ALA A 126 -3.11 -8.64 -8.27
C ALA A 126 -4.47 -9.03 -7.67
N ALA A 127 -5.57 -8.60 -8.28
CA ALA A 127 -6.93 -8.95 -7.89
C ALA A 127 -7.31 -10.42 -8.09
N GLN A 128 -6.68 -11.10 -9.05
CA GLN A 128 -6.84 -12.54 -9.24
C GLN A 128 -6.01 -13.33 -8.22
N GLU A 129 -4.76 -12.94 -8.01
CA GLU A 129 -3.84 -13.60 -7.06
C GLU A 129 -4.31 -13.42 -5.61
N SER A 130 -4.87 -12.25 -5.25
CA SER A 130 -5.38 -11.98 -3.89
C SER A 130 -6.53 -12.91 -3.47
N LYS A 131 -7.19 -13.59 -4.41
CA LYS A 131 -8.22 -14.60 -4.10
C LYS A 131 -7.64 -15.83 -3.42
N ALA A 132 -6.34 -16.07 -3.54
CA ALA A 132 -5.67 -17.15 -2.81
C ALA A 132 -5.70 -16.94 -1.28
N LEU A 133 -5.93 -15.71 -0.80
CA LEU A 133 -6.17 -15.42 0.62
C LEU A 133 -7.57 -15.80 1.10
N GLU A 134 -8.43 -16.27 0.20
CA GLU A 134 -9.80 -16.69 0.49
C GLU A 134 -10.55 -15.65 1.36
N ASP A 135 -11.18 -16.10 2.44
CA ASP A 135 -11.92 -15.27 3.40
C ASP A 135 -11.04 -14.92 4.60
N LEU A 136 -10.58 -13.66 4.65
CA LEU A 136 -9.77 -13.14 5.76
C LEU A 136 -10.54 -13.05 7.09
N SER A 137 -11.88 -13.11 7.07
CA SER A 137 -12.68 -13.15 8.30
C SER A 137 -12.78 -14.56 8.90
N SER A 138 -12.28 -15.58 8.20
CA SER A 138 -12.26 -16.96 8.66
C SER A 138 -11.45 -17.11 9.95
N ALA A 139 -11.95 -17.92 10.89
CA ALA A 139 -11.27 -18.29 12.12
C ALA A 139 -9.86 -18.90 11.89
N PHE A 140 -9.56 -19.36 10.66
CA PHE A 140 -8.21 -19.76 10.27
C PHE A 140 -7.17 -18.66 10.54
N TYR A 141 -7.50 -17.40 10.27
CA TYR A 141 -6.59 -16.25 10.41
C TYR A 141 -6.54 -15.65 11.82
N TYR A 142 -7.28 -16.24 12.75
CA TYR A 142 -7.34 -15.79 14.13
C TYR A 142 -6.63 -16.80 15.05
N VAL A 143 -5.97 -16.27 16.08
CA VAL A 143 -5.26 -17.04 17.10
C VAL A 143 -5.54 -16.47 18.48
N ASP A 144 -5.79 -17.36 19.43
CA ASP A 144 -5.91 -17.01 20.84
C ASP A 144 -4.52 -17.03 21.47
N LEU A 145 -4.09 -15.91 22.05
CA LEU A 145 -2.73 -15.75 22.59
C LEU A 145 -2.59 -16.25 24.04
N LYS A 146 -3.55 -17.02 24.56
CA LYS A 146 -3.41 -17.69 25.88
C LYS A 146 -3.15 -19.18 25.70
N PRO A 147 -2.02 -19.71 26.23
CA PRO A 147 -1.82 -21.15 26.33
C PRO A 147 -2.75 -21.74 27.40
N GLU A 148 -3.24 -22.95 27.14
CA GLU A 148 -3.95 -23.81 28.08
C GLU A 148 -3.08 -24.07 29.34
N SER A 149 -3.15 -23.18 30.33
CA SER A 149 -2.70 -23.46 31.70
C SER A 149 -3.83 -23.40 32.73
N ALA A 150 -5.08 -23.27 32.27
CA ALA A 150 -6.27 -23.38 33.12
C ALA A 150 -6.83 -24.81 33.24
N ALA A 151 -6.08 -25.82 32.80
CA ALA A 151 -6.50 -27.21 32.89
C ALA A 151 -5.47 -28.07 33.64
N VAL A 152 -5.22 -27.77 34.92
CA VAL A 152 -5.01 -28.78 36.00
C VAL A 152 -5.13 -28.08 37.37
N ASP A 153 -6.08 -28.59 38.17
CA ASP A 153 -6.23 -28.53 39.65
C ASP A 153 -7.03 -27.41 40.38
N ASN A 154 -8.31 -27.76 40.61
CA ASN A 154 -9.03 -27.85 41.90
C ASN A 154 -9.60 -26.60 42.62
N ASP A 155 -10.94 -26.56 42.66
CA ASP A 155 -11.81 -26.31 43.83
C ASP A 155 -11.46 -25.15 44.79
N LYS A 156 -12.16 -24.02 44.64
CA LYS A 156 -13.17 -23.48 45.61
C LYS A 156 -13.45 -21.98 45.40
N ASP A 157 -14.74 -21.67 45.32
CA ASP A 157 -15.41 -20.44 45.75
C ASP A 157 -14.65 -19.12 45.58
N SER A 158 -14.81 -18.46 44.43
CA SER A 158 -14.63 -17.01 44.29
C SER A 158 -15.64 -16.48 43.27
N GLU A 159 -16.75 -15.94 43.77
CA GLU A 159 -17.70 -15.17 42.98
C GLU A 159 -17.05 -13.82 42.62
N HIS A 160 -17.08 -13.47 41.33
CA HIS A 160 -16.74 -12.16 40.73
C HIS A 160 -15.26 -11.80 40.56
N GLU A 161 -14.58 -12.44 39.60
CA GLU A 161 -13.56 -11.76 38.79
C GLU A 161 -13.87 -12.06 37.32
N HIS A 162 -14.13 -11.01 36.52
CA HIS A 162 -14.30 -11.14 35.08
C HIS A 162 -12.96 -11.60 34.49
N GLU A 163 -12.84 -12.90 34.20
CA GLU A 163 -11.76 -13.45 33.40
C GLU A 163 -11.70 -12.65 32.09
N HIS A 164 -10.65 -11.85 31.93
CA HIS A 164 -10.38 -11.11 30.71
C HIS A 164 -10.06 -12.11 29.59
N GLU A 165 -11.10 -12.58 28.91
CA GLU A 165 -11.05 -13.25 27.61
C GLU A 165 -10.40 -12.25 26.66
N GLN A 166 -9.14 -12.49 26.28
CA GLN A 166 -8.44 -11.61 25.35
C GLN A 166 -8.96 -11.92 23.95
N ASP A 167 -9.38 -10.88 23.22
CA ASP A 167 -9.88 -11.05 21.86
C ASP A 167 -8.83 -11.73 20.96
N PRO A 168 -9.26 -12.68 20.10
CA PRO A 168 -8.38 -13.38 19.17
C PRO A 168 -7.64 -12.39 18.26
N ARG A 169 -6.33 -12.57 18.08
CA ARG A 169 -5.53 -11.71 17.20
C ARG A 169 -5.47 -12.24 15.78
N HIS A 170 -5.50 -11.33 14.82
CA HIS A 170 -5.38 -11.63 13.40
C HIS A 170 -3.90 -11.85 13.01
N ILE A 171 -3.58 -12.97 12.35
CA ILE A 171 -2.19 -13.31 11.96
C ILE A 171 -1.73 -12.59 10.69
N VAL A 172 -2.67 -12.19 9.81
CA VAL A 172 -2.32 -11.49 8.57
C VAL A 172 -1.95 -10.03 8.89
N PRO A 173 -0.80 -9.53 8.42
CA PRO A 173 -0.38 -8.14 8.61
C PRO A 173 -1.40 -7.12 8.12
N TRP A 174 -1.56 -6.02 8.86
CA TRP A 174 -2.46 -4.92 8.52
C TRP A 174 -2.34 -4.42 7.07
N PRO A 175 -1.13 -4.17 6.52
CA PRO A 175 -1.01 -3.70 5.14
C PRO A 175 -1.60 -4.68 4.12
N LEU A 176 -1.43 -5.99 4.37
CA LEU A 176 -1.97 -7.03 3.50
C LEU A 176 -3.49 -7.12 3.59
N ARG A 177 -4.07 -7.03 4.80
CA ARG A 177 -5.53 -7.04 4.99
C ARG A 177 -6.21 -5.90 4.23
N VAL A 178 -5.67 -4.69 4.38
CA VAL A 178 -6.21 -3.49 3.72
C VAL A 178 -6.06 -3.58 2.20
N LEU A 179 -4.92 -4.08 1.70
CA LEU A 179 -4.71 -4.28 0.27
C LEU A 179 -5.65 -5.36 -0.29
N ALA A 180 -5.83 -6.47 0.42
CA ALA A 180 -6.67 -7.59 0.02
C ALA A 180 -8.14 -7.16 -0.13
N VAL A 181 -8.69 -6.36 0.80
CA VAL A 181 -10.07 -5.84 0.68
C VAL A 181 -10.28 -5.11 -0.65
N ARG A 182 -9.35 -4.21 -1.02
CA ARG A 182 -9.40 -3.50 -2.31
C ARG A 182 -9.28 -4.48 -3.48
N LEU A 183 -8.25 -5.32 -3.50
CA LEU A 183 -7.97 -6.20 -4.63
C LEU A 183 -9.07 -7.25 -4.86
N GLN A 184 -9.61 -7.85 -3.79
CA GLN A 184 -10.71 -8.80 -3.90
C GLN A 184 -11.98 -8.12 -4.42
N SER A 185 -12.28 -6.89 -3.99
CA SER A 185 -13.41 -6.12 -4.52
C SER A 185 -13.30 -5.88 -6.04
N ILE A 186 -12.10 -5.55 -6.52
CA ILE A 186 -11.79 -5.43 -7.95
C ILE A 186 -11.95 -6.79 -8.65
N GLY A 187 -11.43 -7.86 -8.03
CA GLY A 187 -11.48 -9.22 -8.57
C GLY A 187 -12.89 -9.80 -8.69
N PHE A 188 -13.85 -9.28 -7.90
CA PHE A 188 -15.28 -9.59 -8.01
C PHE A 188 -16.06 -8.56 -8.84
N GLY A 189 -15.45 -7.43 -9.20
CA GLY A 189 -16.11 -6.34 -9.91
C GLY A 189 -17.20 -5.64 -9.09
N ASP A 190 -17.10 -5.65 -7.75
CA ASP A 190 -18.11 -5.10 -6.85
C ASP A 190 -17.48 -4.16 -5.82
N SER A 191 -17.60 -2.86 -6.05
CA SER A 191 -17.09 -1.81 -5.17
C SER A 191 -17.76 -1.79 -3.80
N ARG A 192 -18.98 -2.32 -3.66
CA ARG A 192 -19.68 -2.39 -2.36
C ARG A 192 -18.97 -3.34 -1.39
N ARG A 193 -18.32 -4.38 -1.91
CA ARG A 193 -17.52 -5.31 -1.09
C ARG A 193 -16.30 -4.62 -0.49
N SER A 194 -15.71 -3.67 -1.22
CA SER A 194 -14.63 -2.82 -0.70
C SER A 194 -15.12 -2.02 0.51
N ILE A 195 -16.27 -1.36 0.37
CA ILE A 195 -16.86 -0.56 1.45
C ILE A 195 -17.17 -1.46 2.67
N GLY A 196 -17.89 -2.57 2.46
CA GLY A 196 -18.23 -3.52 3.54
C GLY A 196 -16.98 -4.02 4.29
N GLY A 197 -15.98 -4.50 3.55
CA GLY A 197 -14.73 -4.98 4.16
C GLY A 197 -13.96 -3.89 4.91
N LEU A 198 -13.94 -2.65 4.42
CA LEU A 198 -13.32 -1.52 5.13
C LEU A 198 -14.06 -1.17 6.42
N TYR A 199 -15.40 -1.29 6.44
CA TYR A 199 -16.19 -1.09 7.66
C TYR A 199 -15.97 -2.21 8.67
N GLU A 200 -15.89 -3.47 8.23
CA GLU A 200 -15.62 -4.62 9.09
C GLU A 200 -14.27 -4.47 9.82
N ILE A 201 -13.18 -4.24 9.08
CA ILE A 201 -11.87 -3.99 9.71
C ILE A 201 -11.85 -2.68 10.50
N GLY A 202 -12.69 -1.70 10.14
CA GLY A 202 -12.85 -0.45 10.89
C GLY A 202 -13.54 -0.64 12.24
N LEU A 203 -14.40 -1.65 12.41
CA LEU A 203 -14.99 -2.00 13.70
C LEU A 203 -13.93 -2.61 14.62
N GLU A 204 -13.11 -3.52 14.10
CA GLU A 204 -11.99 -4.12 14.84
C GLU A 204 -11.02 -3.04 15.32
N VAL A 205 -10.62 -2.09 14.47
CA VAL A 205 -9.75 -0.98 14.87
C VAL A 205 -10.36 -0.18 16.02
N ARG A 206 -11.68 0.08 16.01
CA ARG A 206 -12.34 0.82 17.10
C ARG A 206 -12.36 0.02 18.39
N GLN A 207 -12.52 -1.30 18.33
CA GLN A 207 -12.41 -2.18 19.49
C GLN A 207 -11.00 -2.13 20.07
N GLU A 208 -9.96 -2.23 19.23
CA GLU A 208 -8.56 -2.13 19.67
C GLU A 208 -8.22 -0.75 20.27
N ILE A 209 -8.78 0.34 19.73
CA ILE A 209 -8.64 1.69 20.34
C ILE A 209 -9.30 1.76 21.72
N MET A 210 -10.37 1.01 21.97
CA MET A 210 -11.08 0.98 23.26
C MET A 210 -10.48 -0.02 24.24
N ARG A 211 -9.57 -0.88 23.79
CA ARG A 211 -8.91 -1.88 24.62
C ARG A 211 -8.14 -1.22 25.77
N SER A 212 -8.41 -1.69 26.98
CA SER A 212 -7.82 -1.13 28.21
C SER A 212 -6.35 -1.50 28.39
N GLU A 213 -5.92 -2.63 27.82
CA GLU A 213 -4.54 -3.15 27.91
C GLU A 213 -3.57 -2.53 26.89
N ALA A 214 -4.08 -1.81 25.87
CA ALA A 214 -3.25 -1.28 24.79
C ALA A 214 -2.39 -0.10 25.28
N ASN A 215 -1.11 -0.12 24.90
CA ASN A 215 -0.18 0.97 25.18
C ASN A 215 -0.61 2.25 24.41
N GLU A 216 -0.19 3.44 24.85
CA GLU A 216 -0.58 4.68 24.15
C GLU A 216 -0.04 4.73 22.71
N ASP A 217 1.16 4.21 22.48
CA ASP A 217 1.76 4.13 21.13
C ASP A 217 0.96 3.19 20.21
N GLU A 218 0.52 2.05 20.72
CA GLU A 218 -0.36 1.11 19.99
C GLU A 218 -1.71 1.75 19.69
N ARG A 219 -2.29 2.44 20.69
CA ARG A 219 -3.56 3.16 20.55
C ARG A 219 -3.46 4.26 19.50
N GLU A 220 -2.35 4.98 19.46
CA GLU A 220 -2.10 6.00 18.46
C GLU A 220 -1.95 5.40 17.06
N LEU A 221 -1.23 4.29 16.93
CA LEU A 221 -1.13 3.56 15.66
C LEU A 221 -2.51 3.07 15.18
N TRP A 222 -3.36 2.57 16.06
CA TRP A 222 -4.73 2.20 15.70
C TRP A 222 -5.59 3.40 15.27
N LYS A 223 -5.45 4.56 15.92
CA LYS A 223 -6.12 5.79 15.47
C LYS A 223 -5.65 6.21 14.07
N GLN A 224 -4.35 6.10 13.78
CA GLN A 224 -3.78 6.37 12.45
C GLN A 224 -4.34 5.40 11.40
N ARG A 225 -4.43 4.10 11.72
CA ARG A 225 -5.07 3.09 10.88
C ARG A 225 -6.53 3.43 10.59
N LEU A 226 -7.29 3.86 11.60
CA LEU A 226 -8.69 4.27 11.42
C LEU A 226 -8.83 5.47 10.47
N ALA A 227 -7.93 6.44 10.57
CA ALA A 227 -7.91 7.60 9.66
C ALA A 227 -7.60 7.17 8.21
N ASP A 228 -6.62 6.29 8.01
CA ASP A 228 -6.28 5.73 6.69
C ASP A 228 -7.45 4.94 6.08
N LEU A 229 -8.16 4.13 6.89
CA LEU A 229 -9.40 3.47 6.44
C LEU A 229 -10.48 4.46 6.02
N GLY A 230 -10.61 5.58 6.72
CA GLY A 230 -11.55 6.63 6.34
C GLY A 230 -11.26 7.21 4.96
N VAL A 231 -9.98 7.54 4.67
CA VAL A 231 -9.54 7.99 3.34
C VAL A 231 -9.86 6.93 2.27
N ARG A 232 -9.58 5.66 2.55
CA ARG A 232 -9.88 4.54 1.63
C ARG A 232 -11.36 4.33 1.40
N SER A 233 -12.18 4.51 2.44
CA SER A 233 -13.64 4.39 2.36
C SER A 233 -14.22 5.50 1.48
N VAL A 234 -13.73 6.74 1.61
CA VAL A 234 -14.08 7.84 0.71
C VAL A 234 -13.70 7.48 -0.73
N ASN A 235 -12.48 6.96 -0.96
CA ASN A 235 -12.06 6.53 -2.29
C ASN A 235 -12.95 5.42 -2.87
N ALA A 236 -13.39 4.46 -2.04
CA ALA A 236 -14.31 3.39 -2.47
C ALA A 236 -15.71 3.92 -2.82
N LEU A 237 -16.22 4.93 -2.08
CA LEU A 237 -17.48 5.61 -2.40
C LEU A 237 -17.39 6.35 -3.74
N ILE A 238 -16.27 6.99 -4.02
CA ILE A 238 -15.99 7.64 -5.30
C ILE A 238 -15.97 6.59 -6.44
N GLU A 239 -15.31 5.45 -6.24
CA GLU A 239 -15.29 4.35 -7.20
C GLU A 239 -16.69 3.75 -7.45
N MET A 240 -17.56 3.79 -6.44
CA MET A 240 -18.98 3.41 -6.58
C MET A 240 -19.83 4.49 -7.27
N GLY A 241 -19.33 5.72 -7.39
CA GLY A 241 -20.06 6.87 -7.95
C GLY A 241 -20.99 7.58 -6.96
N ASP A 242 -20.92 7.26 -5.66
CA ASP A 242 -21.67 7.97 -4.61
C ASP A 242 -20.86 9.16 -4.09
N PHE A 243 -20.77 10.20 -4.91
CA PHE A 243 -20.00 11.41 -4.61
C PHE A 243 -20.57 12.19 -3.41
N ASP A 244 -21.87 12.12 -3.18
CA ASP A 244 -22.53 12.79 -2.05
C ASP A 244 -22.15 12.15 -0.72
N ALA A 245 -22.16 10.81 -0.65
CA ALA A 245 -21.66 10.10 0.53
C ALA A 245 -20.15 10.27 0.69
N ALA A 246 -19.39 10.29 -0.40
CA ALA A 246 -17.95 10.53 -0.37
C ALA A 246 -17.63 11.90 0.25
N ARG A 247 -18.28 12.97 -0.21
CA ARG A 247 -18.12 14.33 0.30
C ARG A 247 -18.46 14.41 1.80
N ARG A 248 -19.65 13.94 2.20
CA ARG A 248 -20.04 13.93 3.62
C ARG A 248 -19.07 13.12 4.48
N SER A 249 -18.57 12.00 3.98
CA SER A 249 -17.61 11.15 4.72
C SER A 249 -16.26 11.84 4.87
N LEU A 250 -15.80 12.54 3.84
CA LEU A 250 -14.56 13.30 3.85
C LEU A 250 -14.62 14.50 4.80
N ASP A 251 -15.74 15.22 4.84
CA ASP A 251 -15.94 16.35 5.76
C ASP A 251 -15.94 15.91 7.23
N ASN A 252 -16.45 14.71 7.50
CA ASN A 252 -16.50 14.13 8.85
C ASN A 252 -15.22 13.37 9.24
N LEU A 253 -14.24 13.24 8.33
CA LEU A 253 -13.03 12.49 8.59
C LEU A 253 -12.17 13.24 9.63
N ARG A 254 -11.98 12.61 10.78
CA ARG A 254 -11.11 13.11 11.85
C ARG A 254 -9.73 12.49 11.71
N VAL A 255 -8.73 13.30 11.43
CA VAL A 255 -7.32 12.89 11.42
C VAL A 255 -6.77 13.10 12.83
N PRO A 256 -6.15 12.09 13.46
CA PRO A 256 -5.46 12.24 14.73
C PRO A 256 -4.27 13.20 14.62
N GLY A 257 -4.09 14.08 15.60
CA GLY A 257 -2.96 15.00 15.66
C GLY A 257 -3.02 16.17 14.66
N PRO A 258 -1.92 16.94 14.52
CA PRO A 258 -1.84 17.99 13.50
C PRO A 258 -1.86 17.35 12.11
N GLU A 259 -2.72 17.87 11.23
CA GLU A 259 -2.88 17.33 9.87
C GLU A 259 -1.58 17.54 9.07
N SER A 260 -0.91 16.43 8.73
CA SER A 260 0.30 16.47 7.91
C SER A 260 -0.01 16.90 6.48
N ASP A 261 0.98 17.49 5.81
CA ASP A 261 0.81 17.93 4.40
C ASP A 261 0.44 16.80 3.45
N ILE A 262 0.92 15.58 3.72
CA ILE A 262 0.53 14.37 2.98
C ILE A 262 -0.97 14.09 3.16
N THR A 263 -1.50 14.27 4.38
CA THR A 263 -2.93 14.04 4.65
C THR A 263 -3.79 15.10 3.98
N LYS A 264 -3.37 16.37 4.04
CA LYS A 264 -3.99 17.47 3.29
C LYS A 264 -3.98 17.19 1.79
N LEU A 265 -2.85 16.75 1.23
CA LEU A 265 -2.75 16.40 -0.18
C LEU A 265 -3.70 15.27 -0.55
N ARG A 266 -3.79 14.20 0.26
CA ARG A 266 -4.75 13.11 0.05
C ARG A 266 -6.19 13.62 0.04
N LYS A 267 -6.56 14.50 0.98
CA LYS A 267 -7.88 15.13 1.04
C LYS A 267 -8.16 15.95 -0.22
N ALA A 268 -7.21 16.79 -0.64
CA ALA A 268 -7.34 17.61 -1.84
C ALA A 268 -7.51 16.74 -3.11
N LEU A 269 -6.73 15.67 -3.25
CA LEU A 269 -6.84 14.73 -4.37
C LEU A 269 -8.21 14.02 -4.40
N LEU A 270 -8.79 13.68 -3.24
CA LEU A 270 -10.13 13.12 -3.17
C LEU A 270 -11.20 14.15 -3.58
N LEU A 271 -11.07 15.42 -3.16
CA LEU A 271 -11.96 16.51 -3.57
C LEU A 271 -11.91 16.75 -5.08
N LEU A 272 -10.71 16.75 -5.67
CA LEU A 272 -10.55 16.80 -7.13
C LEU A 272 -11.25 15.63 -7.82
N ARG A 273 -11.13 14.41 -7.28
CA ARG A 273 -11.79 13.22 -7.84
C ARG A 273 -13.33 13.26 -7.69
N ILE A 274 -13.83 13.97 -6.69
CA ILE A 274 -15.27 14.27 -6.50
C ILE A 274 -15.74 15.37 -7.48
N GLY A 275 -14.83 16.20 -7.99
CA GLY A 275 -15.12 17.36 -8.83
C GLY A 275 -15.33 18.67 -8.04
N ASP A 276 -14.94 18.69 -6.76
CA ASP A 276 -15.08 19.85 -5.87
C ASP A 276 -13.79 20.68 -5.89
N LEU A 277 -13.62 21.44 -6.97
CA LEU A 277 -12.38 22.21 -7.22
C LEU A 277 -12.18 23.32 -6.19
N ASP A 278 -13.27 23.99 -5.79
CA ASP A 278 -13.26 25.08 -4.82
C ASP A 278 -12.80 24.55 -3.44
N ALA A 279 -13.40 23.46 -2.96
CA ALA A 279 -12.98 22.85 -1.71
C ALA A 279 -11.53 22.34 -1.79
N ALA A 280 -11.11 21.80 -2.95
CA ALA A 280 -9.75 21.34 -3.15
C ALA A 280 -8.74 22.49 -3.01
N SER A 281 -8.98 23.65 -3.64
CA SER A 281 -8.08 24.82 -3.55
C SER A 281 -7.90 25.34 -2.13
N GLU A 282 -8.94 25.24 -1.29
CA GLU A 282 -8.92 25.76 0.07
C GLU A 282 -8.19 24.85 1.07
N VAL A 283 -7.83 23.60 0.70
CA VAL A 283 -7.24 22.63 1.64
C VAL A 283 -5.90 23.12 2.22
N PHE A 284 -5.07 23.75 1.41
CA PHE A 284 -3.79 24.33 1.86
C PHE A 284 -3.89 25.83 2.20
N GLY A 285 -5.04 26.46 1.96
CA GLY A 285 -5.24 27.90 2.06
C GLY A 285 -4.34 28.70 1.10
N ASP A 286 -4.16 30.00 1.37
CA ASP A 286 -3.35 30.90 0.54
C ASP A 286 -1.82 30.64 0.61
N VAL A 287 -1.37 29.74 1.48
CA VAL A 287 0.04 29.56 1.82
C VAL A 287 0.63 28.36 1.09
N ASN A 288 1.12 28.61 -0.13
CA ASN A 288 1.83 27.64 -0.98
C ASN A 288 3.27 27.34 -0.49
N GLU A 289 3.46 27.08 0.81
CA GLU A 289 4.82 26.92 1.38
C GLU A 289 5.38 25.50 1.29
N THR A 290 4.55 24.48 1.03
CA THR A 290 4.98 23.07 1.05
C THR A 290 5.10 22.49 -0.37
N LYS A 291 5.99 21.51 -0.54
CA LYS A 291 6.22 20.87 -1.84
C LYS A 291 4.96 20.15 -2.33
N GLU A 292 4.19 19.60 -1.40
CA GLU A 292 2.93 18.91 -1.58
C GLU A 292 1.83 19.88 -2.03
N ALA A 293 1.69 21.02 -1.37
CA ALA A 293 0.72 22.06 -1.76
C ALA A 293 0.97 22.56 -3.19
N ALA A 294 2.24 22.68 -3.56
CA ALA A 294 2.63 23.17 -4.88
C ALA A 294 2.13 22.28 -6.04
N LEU A 295 1.87 20.98 -5.79
CA LEU A 295 1.30 20.06 -6.78
C LEU A 295 -0.18 20.36 -7.09
N LEU A 296 -0.90 20.96 -6.15
CA LEU A 296 -2.33 21.11 -6.24
C LEU A 296 -2.75 22.12 -7.32
N LYS A 297 -2.00 23.21 -7.45
CA LYS A 297 -2.29 24.28 -8.42
C LYS A 297 -2.39 23.75 -9.88
N PRO A 298 -1.37 23.08 -10.44
CA PRO A 298 -1.48 22.54 -11.79
C PRO A 298 -2.53 21.42 -11.91
N LEU A 299 -2.77 20.63 -10.86
CA LEU A 299 -3.82 19.61 -10.87
C LEU A 299 -5.23 20.23 -10.95
N ILE A 300 -5.46 21.36 -10.28
CA ILE A 300 -6.71 22.13 -10.42
C ILE A 300 -6.84 22.69 -11.84
N SER A 301 -5.78 23.30 -12.38
CA SER A 301 -5.77 23.80 -13.76
C SER A 301 -6.08 22.68 -14.78
N MET A 302 -5.53 21.47 -14.59
CA MET A 302 -5.87 20.30 -15.41
C MET A 302 -7.34 19.89 -15.25
N SER A 303 -7.86 19.90 -14.02
CA SER A 303 -9.24 19.50 -13.72
C SER A 303 -10.27 20.48 -14.31
N ASP A 304 -9.90 21.75 -14.46
CA ASP A 304 -10.69 22.81 -15.10
C ASP A 304 -10.49 22.85 -16.64
N GLY A 305 -9.71 21.93 -17.20
CA GLY A 305 -9.41 21.87 -18.65
C GLY A 305 -8.45 22.95 -19.15
N ARG A 306 -7.84 23.74 -18.26
CA ARG A 306 -6.84 24.77 -18.57
C ARG A 306 -5.45 24.15 -18.72
N PHE A 307 -5.30 23.26 -19.70
CA PHE A 307 -4.06 22.51 -19.92
C PHE A 307 -2.85 23.40 -20.25
N ALA A 308 -3.06 24.53 -20.95
CA ALA A 308 -1.97 25.46 -21.25
C ALA A 308 -1.40 26.13 -19.99
N ASP A 309 -2.27 26.51 -19.04
CA ASP A 309 -1.85 27.05 -17.74
C ASP A 309 -1.13 25.97 -16.94
N ALA A 310 -1.66 24.74 -16.93
CA ALA A 310 -1.05 23.61 -16.25
C ALA A 310 0.35 23.28 -16.80
N VAL A 311 0.59 23.38 -18.12
CA VAL A 311 1.93 23.22 -18.72
C VAL A 311 2.93 24.22 -18.10
N ALA A 312 2.55 25.49 -18.00
CA ALA A 312 3.41 26.52 -17.42
C ALA A 312 3.71 26.22 -15.94
N GLU A 313 2.68 25.83 -15.18
CA GLU A 313 2.78 25.51 -13.75
C GLU A 313 3.64 24.27 -13.49
N TRP A 314 3.48 23.19 -14.27
CA TRP A 314 4.31 21.99 -14.17
C TRP A 314 5.77 22.25 -14.53
N ARG A 315 6.04 23.09 -15.54
CA ARG A 315 7.41 23.49 -15.89
C ARG A 315 8.09 24.22 -14.74
N THR A 316 7.42 25.19 -14.12
CA THR A 316 7.94 25.91 -12.96
C THR A 316 8.26 24.95 -11.79
N LEU A 317 7.40 23.96 -11.55
CA LEU A 317 7.67 22.94 -10.53
C LEU A 317 8.86 22.03 -10.89
N GLY A 318 9.02 21.70 -12.17
CA GLY A 318 10.11 20.85 -12.67
C GLY A 318 11.50 21.50 -12.59
N GLU A 319 11.59 22.82 -12.41
CA GLU A 319 12.86 23.53 -12.21
C GLU A 319 13.48 23.25 -10.83
N ASP A 320 12.67 22.89 -9.83
CA ASP A 320 13.16 22.57 -8.48
C ASP A 320 13.76 21.17 -8.41
N LYS A 321 15.09 21.10 -8.53
CA LYS A 321 15.87 19.85 -8.45
C LYS A 321 15.91 19.23 -7.05
N THR A 322 15.41 19.91 -6.01
CA THR A 322 15.35 19.36 -4.66
C THR A 322 14.11 18.48 -4.44
N ARG A 323 13.21 18.43 -5.42
CA ARG A 323 12.02 17.60 -5.42
C ARG A 323 12.35 16.13 -5.62
N THR A 324 11.63 15.26 -4.92
CA THR A 324 11.73 13.80 -5.04
C THR A 324 10.67 13.22 -5.99
N ASP A 325 9.68 14.02 -6.37
CA ASP A 325 8.52 13.66 -7.19
C ASP A 325 8.63 14.13 -8.65
N GLY A 326 9.87 14.29 -9.14
CA GLY A 326 10.14 14.75 -10.51
C GLY A 326 9.49 13.87 -11.59
N ALA A 327 9.40 12.55 -11.36
CA ALA A 327 8.72 11.64 -12.29
C ALA A 327 7.21 11.94 -12.42
N LEU A 328 6.54 12.29 -11.31
CA LEU A 328 5.13 12.67 -11.31
C LEU A 328 4.93 14.01 -12.03
N VAL A 329 5.78 14.99 -11.75
CA VAL A 329 5.77 16.30 -12.44
C VAL A 329 5.94 16.12 -13.95
N ALA A 330 6.93 15.31 -14.36
CA ALA A 330 7.17 15.00 -15.75
C ALA A 330 5.93 14.37 -16.39
N GLN A 331 5.41 13.27 -15.82
CA GLN A 331 4.24 12.55 -16.35
C GLN A 331 3.03 13.46 -16.55
N ASN A 332 2.69 14.29 -15.56
CA ASN A 332 1.57 15.21 -15.70
C ASN A 332 1.85 16.30 -16.75
N LEU A 333 3.08 16.77 -16.88
CA LEU A 333 3.48 17.68 -17.96
C LEU A 333 3.29 17.03 -19.34
N ALA A 334 3.70 15.77 -19.56
CA ALA A 334 3.42 15.05 -20.82
C ALA A 334 1.94 15.07 -21.16
N VAL A 335 1.10 14.71 -20.17
CA VAL A 335 -0.34 14.66 -20.37
C VAL A 335 -0.86 16.04 -20.79
N CYS A 336 -0.43 17.12 -20.14
CA CYS A 336 -0.85 18.47 -20.51
C CYS A 336 -0.37 18.89 -21.91
N LEU A 337 0.86 18.53 -22.29
CA LEU A 337 1.40 18.79 -23.63
C LEU A 337 0.61 18.02 -24.72
N LEU A 338 0.22 16.78 -24.45
CA LEU A 338 -0.63 15.98 -25.33
C LEU A 338 -2.00 16.65 -25.55
N TYR A 339 -2.68 17.06 -24.47
CA TYR A 339 -3.97 17.76 -24.57
C TYR A 339 -3.87 19.14 -25.22
N SER A 340 -2.70 19.78 -25.15
CA SER A 340 -2.43 21.08 -25.80
C SER A 340 -1.95 20.94 -27.26
N GLY A 341 -1.78 19.72 -27.77
CA GLY A 341 -1.34 19.45 -29.15
C GLY A 341 0.16 19.68 -29.41
N GLN A 342 0.98 19.82 -28.36
CA GLN A 342 2.42 20.09 -28.44
C GLN A 342 3.23 18.78 -28.52
N LEU A 343 2.95 17.95 -29.52
CA LEU A 343 3.52 16.60 -29.65
C LEU A 343 5.04 16.59 -29.81
N ASP A 344 5.60 17.60 -30.48
CA ASP A 344 7.05 17.69 -30.72
C ASP A 344 7.84 17.75 -29.40
N GLU A 345 7.27 18.38 -28.37
CA GLU A 345 7.90 18.51 -27.06
C GLU A 345 7.74 17.27 -26.18
N VAL A 346 6.69 16.48 -26.40
CA VAL A 346 6.47 15.21 -25.69
C VAL A 346 7.58 14.22 -26.03
N PHE A 347 8.02 14.21 -27.29
CA PHE A 347 9.07 13.32 -27.79
C PHE A 347 10.48 13.91 -27.77
N ASP A 348 10.65 15.12 -27.21
CA ASP A 348 11.97 15.73 -27.03
C ASP A 348 12.80 14.87 -26.05
N PRO A 349 14.03 14.44 -26.41
CA PRO A 349 14.96 13.76 -25.53
C PRO A 349 15.13 14.39 -24.13
N TYR A 350 14.99 15.72 -24.00
CA TYR A 350 15.05 16.39 -22.70
C TYR A 350 13.83 16.10 -21.82
N THR A 351 12.63 16.10 -22.39
CA THR A 351 11.39 15.71 -21.70
C THR A 351 11.41 14.21 -21.39
N ILE A 352 11.92 13.39 -22.31
CA ILE A 352 12.15 11.93 -22.10
C ILE A 352 13.10 11.64 -20.94
N ARG A 353 14.16 12.43 -20.75
CA ARG A 353 15.05 12.31 -19.59
C ARG A 353 14.37 12.67 -18.26
N LEU A 354 13.36 13.56 -18.29
CA LEU A 354 12.53 13.84 -17.12
C LEU A 354 11.53 12.69 -16.85
N PHE A 355 11.06 11.98 -17.88
CA PHE A 355 10.22 10.79 -17.75
C PHE A 355 10.98 9.55 -17.24
N GLY A 356 12.24 9.40 -17.62
CA GLY A 356 13.09 8.25 -17.28
C GLY A 356 13.99 8.49 -16.08
N GLY A 357 13.42 8.93 -14.95
CA GLY A 357 14.16 9.09 -13.70
C GLY A 357 15.12 7.91 -13.48
N CYS A 358 16.42 8.21 -13.38
CA CYS A 358 17.54 7.28 -13.18
C CYS A 358 18.13 6.56 -14.41
N PHE A 359 18.31 7.22 -15.55
CA PHE A 359 19.39 6.84 -16.47
C PHE A 359 20.49 7.91 -16.46
N GLY A 360 21.58 7.61 -15.74
CA GLY A 360 22.85 8.32 -15.90
C GLY A 360 23.38 8.19 -17.34
N PRO A 361 24.29 9.07 -17.76
CA PRO A 361 24.87 8.98 -19.10
C PRO A 361 25.58 7.63 -19.27
N ILE A 362 25.18 6.90 -20.31
CA ILE A 362 25.97 5.79 -20.85
C ILE A 362 27.01 6.44 -21.74
N ASP A 363 28.25 6.50 -21.27
CA ASP A 363 29.43 6.67 -22.13
C ASP A 363 29.79 5.33 -22.81
#